data_AF-A0A383ACN1-F1
#
_entry.id   AF-A0A383ACN1-F1
#
_cell.length_a   1.000
_cell.length_b   1.000
_cell.length_c   1.000
_cell.angle_alpha   90.00
_cell.angle_beta   90.00
_cell.angle_gamma   90.00
#
_symmetry.space_group_name_H-M   'P 1'
#
loop_
_entity.id
_entity.type
_entity.pdbx_description
1 polymer ?
#
loop_
_entity_poly.entity_id
_entity_poly.type
_entity_poly.pdbx_seq_one_letter_code
_entity_poly.pdbx_strand_id
1 'polypeptide(L)'
;MLVFSLFAQDASNAPEKSGTTGSIGTVTINGEVYNQLSLRPEIPIGKLGLGLDVYLYFNDKGMYWESWDFSSGDAAYRTIIDKIYYLRWGQPGENLYFKAGALPSVTLGQGILVNNYSNIMEYPQVRQIGLDFKAKIAGVGIELIHSNFKEASPGVIGMRSSLGILPKLSAGISYVTDLDQNAGLKDSDGDTYPDYYDFYPDDSLRYDGLADAQDDWEV
;
A
#
# COMPACT_ATOMS: atom_id res chain seq x y z
N MET A 1 13.71 1.46 -13.08
CA MET A 1 13.33 1.68 -14.49
C MET A 1 13.10 3.17 -14.75
N LEU A 2 13.66 3.72 -15.83
CA LEU A 2 13.52 5.13 -16.22
C LEU A 2 12.75 5.22 -17.55
N VAL A 3 11.75 6.10 -17.66
CA VAL A 3 10.95 6.29 -18.88
C VAL A 3 10.74 7.77 -19.20
N PHE A 4 10.90 8.11 -20.47
CA PHE A 4 10.53 9.40 -21.06
C PHE A 4 9.21 9.27 -21.83
N SER A 5 8.32 10.25 -21.71
CA SER A 5 6.98 10.18 -22.30
C SER A 5 6.46 11.54 -22.75
N LEU A 6 5.68 11.55 -23.84
CA LEU A 6 4.99 12.70 -24.41
C LEU A 6 3.51 12.36 -24.59
N PHE A 7 2.60 13.21 -24.10
CA PHE A 7 1.17 12.92 -24.12
C PHE A 7 0.30 14.12 -24.49
N ALA A 8 -0.76 13.85 -25.26
CA ALA A 8 -1.89 14.73 -25.43
C ALA A 8 -2.91 14.51 -24.29
N GLN A 9 -3.24 15.54 -23.50
CA GLN A 9 -4.22 15.44 -22.42
C GLN A 9 -5.63 15.66 -22.95
N ASP A 10 -6.52 14.68 -22.71
CA ASP A 10 -7.97 14.88 -22.75
C ASP A 10 -8.49 14.95 -21.31
N ALA A 11 -9.34 15.94 -21.05
CA ALA A 11 -9.74 16.31 -19.69
C ALA A 11 -10.99 15.51 -19.26
N SER A 12 -10.83 14.23 -18.98
CA SER A 12 -11.87 13.43 -18.31
C SER A 12 -11.41 13.00 -16.93
N ASN A 13 -11.12 13.96 -16.05
CA ASN A 13 -10.97 13.71 -14.61
C ASN A 13 -12.38 13.65 -14.01
N ALA A 14 -13.05 12.51 -14.15
CA ALA A 14 -14.20 12.23 -13.31
C ALA A 14 -13.68 12.07 -11.87
N PRO A 15 -14.18 12.83 -10.88
CA PRO A 15 -13.81 12.60 -9.50
C PRO A 15 -14.19 11.16 -9.12
N GLU A 16 -13.32 10.44 -8.43
CA GLU A 16 -13.72 9.20 -7.77
C GLU A 16 -14.92 9.52 -6.89
N LYS A 17 -16.06 8.86 -7.17
CA LYS A 17 -17.21 8.91 -6.28
C LYS A 17 -16.75 8.38 -4.93
N SER A 18 -16.66 9.28 -3.94
CA SER A 18 -16.50 8.91 -2.53
C SER A 18 -17.65 7.95 -2.19
N GLY A 19 -17.30 6.66 -2.13
CA GLY A 19 -18.22 5.57 -1.92
C GLY A 19 -17.69 4.73 -0.78
N THR A 20 -18.55 4.48 0.21
CA THR A 20 -18.22 3.55 1.29
C THR A 20 -18.05 2.17 0.69
N THR A 21 -16.85 1.60 0.84
CA THR A 21 -16.62 0.19 0.49
C THR A 21 -16.84 -0.68 1.71
N GLY A 22 -17.27 -1.91 1.51
CA GLY A 22 -17.44 -2.87 2.59
C GLY A 22 -16.97 -4.25 2.16
N SER A 23 -16.57 -5.07 3.12
CA SER A 23 -16.18 -6.46 2.87
C SER A 23 -16.67 -7.36 3.99
N ILE A 24 -16.97 -8.61 3.62
CA ILE A 24 -17.29 -9.69 4.54
C ILE A 24 -16.26 -10.79 4.31
N GLY A 25 -15.75 -11.37 5.39
CA GLY A 25 -14.73 -12.41 5.31
C GLY A 25 -14.66 -13.23 6.59
N THR A 26 -13.59 -14.01 6.72
CA THR A 26 -13.28 -14.75 7.94
C THR A 26 -11.82 -14.50 8.30
N VAL A 27 -11.53 -14.46 9.60
CA VAL A 27 -10.18 -14.29 10.14
C VAL A 27 -9.97 -15.25 11.30
N THR A 28 -8.76 -15.78 11.44
CA THR A 28 -8.39 -16.59 12.60
C THR A 28 -7.63 -15.72 13.58
N ILE A 29 -8.17 -15.57 14.79
CA ILE A 29 -7.57 -14.80 15.88
C ILE A 29 -7.40 -15.74 17.06
N ASN A 30 -6.17 -15.88 17.57
CA ASN A 30 -5.86 -16.75 18.72
C ASN A 30 -6.35 -18.21 18.56
N GLY A 31 -6.31 -18.74 17.33
CA GLY A 31 -6.78 -20.11 17.01
C GLY A 31 -8.29 -20.26 16.84
N GLU A 32 -9.08 -19.19 16.99
CA GLU A 32 -10.52 -19.18 16.78
C GLU A 32 -10.89 -18.46 15.48
N VAL A 33 -11.87 -19.00 14.75
CA VAL A 33 -12.37 -18.40 13.50
C VAL A 33 -13.47 -17.40 13.83
N TYR A 34 -13.31 -16.16 13.38
CA TYR A 34 -14.30 -15.09 13.45
C TYR A 34 -14.80 -14.70 12.06
N ASN A 35 -16.08 -14.38 11.95
CA ASN A 35 -16.63 -13.69 10.80
C ASN A 35 -16.25 -12.20 10.89
N GLN A 36 -15.74 -11.66 9.80
CA GLN A 36 -15.40 -10.25 9.66
C GLN A 36 -16.50 -9.53 8.87
N LEU A 37 -16.92 -8.38 9.38
CA LEU A 37 -17.64 -7.36 8.63
C LEU A 37 -16.85 -6.06 8.71
N SER A 38 -16.49 -5.46 7.58
CA SER A 38 -15.78 -4.18 7.55
C SER A 38 -16.44 -3.17 6.63
N LEU A 39 -16.39 -1.90 7.03
CA LEU A 39 -16.88 -0.73 6.31
C LEU A 39 -15.79 0.34 6.28
N ARG A 40 -15.59 0.93 5.11
CA ARG A 40 -14.58 1.95 4.86
C ARG A 40 -15.23 3.23 4.33
N PRO A 41 -15.85 4.02 5.21
CA PRO A 41 -16.36 5.33 4.83
C PRO A 41 -15.21 6.33 4.69
N GLU A 42 -15.41 7.35 3.86
CA GLU A 42 -14.56 8.53 3.82
C GLU A 42 -15.35 9.73 4.35
N ILE A 43 -14.80 10.43 5.35
CA ILE A 43 -15.38 11.65 5.91
C ILE A 43 -14.69 12.86 5.27
N PRO A 44 -15.35 13.62 4.39
CA PRO A 44 -14.78 14.83 3.81
C PRO A 44 -14.88 16.00 4.79
N ILE A 45 -13.75 16.68 5.04
CA ILE A 45 -13.64 17.90 5.85
C ILE A 45 -12.93 18.96 5.00
N GLY A 46 -13.70 19.70 4.20
CA GLY A 46 -13.15 20.62 3.21
C GLY A 46 -12.34 19.88 2.15
N LYS A 47 -11.03 20.20 2.03
CA LYS A 47 -10.11 19.45 1.16
C LYS A 47 -9.58 18.17 1.80
N LEU A 48 -9.63 18.05 3.12
CA LEU A 48 -9.20 16.86 3.84
C LEU A 48 -10.24 15.75 3.65
N GLY A 49 -9.80 14.52 3.43
CA GLY A 49 -10.60 13.31 3.51
C GLY A 49 -10.00 12.39 4.55
N LEU A 50 -10.81 11.99 5.53
CA LEU A 50 -10.45 10.98 6.52
C LEU A 50 -11.10 9.67 6.10
N GLY A 51 -10.30 8.75 5.56
CA GLY A 51 -10.72 7.37 5.32
C GLY A 51 -10.67 6.60 6.63
N LEU A 52 -11.75 5.91 6.97
CA LEU A 52 -11.82 5.02 8.12
C LEU A 52 -11.84 3.56 7.67
N ASP A 53 -11.38 2.65 8.51
CA ASP A 53 -11.68 1.21 8.41
C ASP A 53 -12.31 0.75 9.71
N VAL A 54 -13.62 0.52 9.65
CA VAL A 54 -14.44 0.10 10.78
C VAL A 54 -14.77 -1.36 10.57
N TYR A 55 -14.21 -2.23 11.41
CA TYR A 55 -14.39 -3.67 11.29
C TYR A 55 -14.90 -4.29 12.59
N LEU A 56 -15.68 -5.35 12.42
CA LEU A 56 -16.34 -6.10 13.48
C LEU A 56 -16.03 -7.58 13.27
N TYR A 57 -15.64 -8.24 14.36
CA TYR A 57 -15.34 -9.67 14.38
C TYR A 57 -16.31 -10.37 15.32
N PHE A 58 -16.97 -11.43 14.83
CA PHE A 58 -17.94 -12.19 15.62
C PHE A 58 -17.95 -13.68 15.28
N ASN A 59 -18.15 -14.51 16.28
CA ASN A 59 -18.34 -15.95 16.16
C ASN A 59 -19.53 -16.43 17.01
N ASP A 60 -19.67 -17.74 17.17
CA ASP A 60 -20.68 -18.38 18.02
C ASP A 60 -20.56 -18.01 19.51
N LYS A 61 -19.36 -17.63 19.96
CA LYS A 61 -19.09 -17.19 21.34
C LYS A 61 -19.37 -15.70 21.56
N GLY A 62 -19.47 -14.91 20.50
CA GLY A 62 -19.84 -13.50 20.54
C GLY A 62 -18.91 -12.58 19.76
N MET A 63 -18.90 -11.30 20.14
CA MET A 63 -18.08 -10.25 19.53
C MET A 63 -16.66 -10.23 20.11
N TYR A 64 -15.65 -10.06 19.26
CA TYR A 64 -14.27 -9.85 19.70
C TYR A 64 -14.04 -8.36 20.01
N TRP A 65 -14.17 -7.99 21.29
CA TRP A 65 -14.10 -6.59 21.74
C TRP A 65 -12.68 -6.05 21.90
N GLU A 66 -11.65 -6.90 21.89
CA GLU A 66 -10.26 -6.45 22.04
C GLU A 66 -9.82 -5.53 20.89
N SER A 67 -10.45 -5.61 19.71
CA SER A 67 -10.19 -4.67 18.61
C SER A 67 -10.82 -3.28 18.81
N TRP A 68 -11.57 -3.08 19.90
CA TRP A 68 -12.32 -1.89 20.28
C TRP A 68 -12.05 -1.53 21.75
N ASP A 69 -10.78 -1.53 22.15
CA ASP A 69 -10.39 -1.22 23.52
C ASP A 69 -10.34 0.30 23.78
N PHE A 70 -11.23 0.74 24.66
CA PHE A 70 -11.31 2.12 25.18
C PHE A 70 -11.17 2.18 26.71
N SER A 71 -10.61 1.13 27.31
CA SER A 71 -10.45 1.01 28.77
C SER A 71 -9.52 2.07 29.38
N SER A 72 -8.57 2.59 28.59
CA SER A 72 -7.59 3.59 28.99
C SER A 72 -7.32 4.59 27.86
N GLY A 73 -6.70 5.73 28.20
CA GLY A 73 -6.31 6.74 27.20
C GLY A 73 -5.36 6.19 26.13
N ASP A 74 -4.37 5.39 26.54
CA ASP A 74 -3.40 4.79 25.61
C ASP A 74 -4.03 3.73 24.71
N ALA A 75 -4.89 2.87 25.27
CA ALA A 75 -5.65 1.90 24.49
C ALA A 75 -6.60 2.58 23.51
N ALA A 76 -7.35 3.59 23.97
CA ALA A 76 -8.24 4.38 23.12
C ALA A 76 -7.48 5.05 21.96
N TYR A 77 -6.31 5.63 22.23
CA TYR A 77 -5.48 6.25 21.19
C TYR A 77 -5.06 5.22 20.14
N ARG A 78 -4.52 4.06 20.56
CA ARG A 78 -4.13 2.99 19.63
C ARG A 78 -5.32 2.48 18.82
N THR A 79 -6.45 2.25 19.47
CA THR A 79 -7.70 1.83 18.84
C THR A 79 -8.15 2.84 17.79
N ILE A 80 -8.11 4.15 18.08
CA ILE A 80 -8.52 5.20 17.13
C ILE A 80 -7.58 5.26 15.93
N ILE A 81 -6.26 5.29 16.15
CA ILE A 81 -5.27 5.33 15.07
C ILE A 81 -5.41 4.11 14.17
N ASP A 82 -5.67 2.95 14.75
CA ASP A 82 -5.92 1.72 14.01
C ASP A 82 -7.16 1.81 13.10
N LYS A 83 -8.17 2.63 13.42
CA LYS A 83 -9.34 2.83 12.54
C LYS A 83 -9.12 3.87 11.45
N ILE A 84 -7.97 4.55 11.41
CA ILE A 84 -7.63 5.48 10.33
C ILE A 84 -7.05 4.68 9.16
N TYR A 85 -7.82 4.61 8.06
CA TYR A 85 -7.42 3.90 6.85
C TYR A 85 -6.48 4.74 6.00
N TYR A 86 -6.81 6.02 5.77
CA TYR A 86 -5.91 6.99 5.16
C TYR A 86 -6.31 8.43 5.50
N LEU A 87 -5.37 9.34 5.32
CA LEU A 87 -5.60 10.77 5.23
C LEU A 87 -5.37 11.23 3.80
N ARG A 88 -6.31 11.98 3.25
CA ARG A 88 -6.25 12.54 1.90
C ARG A 88 -6.36 14.05 1.95
N TRP A 89 -5.63 14.77 1.11
CA TRP A 89 -5.85 16.18 0.85
C TRP A 89 -6.09 16.41 -0.64
N GLY A 90 -7.16 17.14 -0.98
CA GLY A 90 -7.55 17.40 -2.36
C GLY A 90 -8.02 16.14 -3.09
N GLN A 91 -8.49 16.30 -4.32
CA GLN A 91 -8.87 15.17 -5.18
C GLN A 91 -7.82 14.90 -6.27
N PRO A 92 -7.77 13.67 -6.82
CA PRO A 92 -6.93 13.40 -7.99
C PRO A 92 -7.22 14.41 -9.11
N GLY A 93 -6.17 15.03 -9.65
CA GLY A 93 -6.27 16.07 -10.68
C GLY A 93 -6.29 17.51 -10.16
N GLU A 94 -6.40 17.75 -8.84
CA GLU A 94 -6.16 19.07 -8.27
C GLU A 94 -4.67 19.46 -8.28
N ASN A 95 -4.38 20.76 -8.15
CA ASN A 95 -3.00 21.28 -8.11
C ASN A 95 -2.18 20.78 -6.93
N LEU A 96 -2.82 20.36 -5.84
CA LEU A 96 -2.16 19.72 -4.71
C LEU A 96 -3.05 18.60 -4.22
N TYR A 97 -2.52 17.39 -4.29
CA TYR A 97 -3.13 16.17 -3.84
C TYR A 97 -2.11 15.37 -3.04
N PHE A 98 -2.55 14.81 -1.91
CA PHE A 98 -1.82 13.69 -1.33
C PHE A 98 -2.77 12.72 -0.65
N LYS A 99 -2.33 11.47 -0.51
CA LYS A 99 -2.97 10.42 0.27
C LYS A 99 -1.90 9.66 1.03
N ALA A 100 -2.04 9.57 2.35
CA ALA A 100 -1.12 8.87 3.24
C ALA A 100 -1.86 7.79 4.03
N GLY A 101 -1.32 6.57 4.10
CA GLY A 101 -1.97 5.40 4.70
C GLY A 101 -2.20 4.30 3.69
N ALA A 102 -3.40 3.73 3.67
CA ALA A 102 -3.82 2.76 2.67
C ALA A 102 -3.99 3.39 1.28
N LEU A 103 -3.32 2.80 0.31
CA LEU A 103 -3.32 3.16 -1.10
C LEU A 103 -4.01 2.04 -1.88
N PRO A 104 -5.34 2.09 -2.06
CA PRO A 104 -6.09 1.03 -2.75
C PRO A 104 -5.80 0.97 -4.25
N SER A 105 -5.54 2.13 -4.85
CA SER A 105 -5.20 2.27 -6.27
C SER A 105 -4.41 3.56 -6.43
N VAL A 106 -3.20 3.42 -6.98
CA VAL A 106 -2.33 4.55 -7.33
C VAL A 106 -1.72 4.32 -8.70
N THR A 107 -1.76 5.37 -9.52
CA THR A 107 -1.17 5.40 -10.85
C THR A 107 -0.22 6.59 -10.95
N LEU A 108 1.00 6.34 -11.45
CA LEU A 108 2.00 7.35 -11.72
C LEU A 108 1.88 7.87 -13.17
N GLY A 109 1.67 9.17 -13.32
CA GLY A 109 1.45 9.80 -14.62
C GLY A 109 0.27 9.16 -15.35
N GLN A 110 0.56 8.56 -16.51
CA GLN A 110 -0.43 7.87 -17.34
C GLN A 110 -0.42 6.34 -17.14
N GLY A 111 0.30 5.83 -16.15
CA GLY A 111 0.35 4.40 -15.87
C GLY A 111 1.35 3.60 -16.70
N ILE A 112 2.36 4.24 -17.31
CA ILE A 112 3.40 3.48 -18.03
C ILE A 112 4.21 2.58 -17.08
N LEU A 113 4.61 3.12 -15.92
CA LEU A 113 5.47 2.42 -14.96
C LEU A 113 4.73 1.88 -13.75
N VAL A 114 3.76 2.63 -13.24
CA VAL A 114 2.92 2.22 -12.09
C VAL A 114 1.49 2.50 -12.47
N ASN A 115 0.69 1.44 -12.59
CA ASN A 115 -0.72 1.52 -12.91
C ASN A 115 -1.52 0.71 -11.91
N ASN A 116 -2.51 1.35 -11.27
CA ASN A 116 -3.42 0.72 -10.31
C ASN A 116 -2.67 -0.09 -9.23
N TYR A 117 -1.52 0.42 -8.77
CA TYR A 117 -0.75 -0.18 -7.69
C TYR A 117 -1.53 -0.10 -6.38
N SER A 118 -1.40 -1.12 -5.54
CA SER A 118 -2.12 -1.23 -4.29
C SER A 118 -1.19 -1.74 -3.19
N ASN A 119 -1.14 -1.04 -2.05
CA ASN A 119 -0.35 -1.46 -0.88
C ASN A 119 -1.19 -2.18 0.19
N ILE A 120 -2.41 -2.62 -0.19
CA ILE A 120 -3.39 -3.25 0.71
C ILE A 120 -3.70 -4.70 0.34
N MET A 121 -2.82 -5.37 -0.41
CA MET A 121 -3.07 -6.74 -0.88
C MET A 121 -3.21 -7.74 0.28
N GLU A 122 -2.41 -7.54 1.33
CA GLU A 122 -2.42 -8.35 2.55
C GLU A 122 -3.31 -7.76 3.66
N TYR A 123 -4.10 -6.74 3.33
CA TYR A 123 -5.01 -6.13 4.29
C TYR A 123 -6.15 -7.11 4.64
N PRO A 124 -6.53 -7.25 5.92
CA PRO A 124 -6.13 -6.44 7.08
C PRO A 124 -4.92 -6.97 7.87
N GLN A 125 -4.33 -8.10 7.48
CA GLN A 125 -3.26 -8.77 8.24
C GLN A 125 -1.98 -7.93 8.29
N VAL A 126 -1.54 -7.41 7.14
CA VAL A 126 -0.38 -6.50 7.05
C VAL A 126 -0.87 -5.11 6.67
N ARG A 127 -0.59 -4.14 7.54
CA ARG A 127 -0.99 -2.74 7.36
C ARG A 127 0.19 -1.89 6.94
N GLN A 128 0.29 -1.65 5.64
CA GLN A 128 1.29 -0.77 5.06
C GLN A 128 0.81 0.70 5.11
N ILE A 129 1.75 1.65 5.30
CA ILE A 129 1.46 3.09 5.29
C ILE A 129 2.20 3.72 4.11
N GLY A 130 1.51 3.92 3.00
CA GLY A 130 2.09 4.51 1.80
C GLY A 130 1.85 6.02 1.69
N LEU A 131 2.46 6.61 0.68
CA LEU A 131 2.20 7.97 0.18
C LEU A 131 1.93 7.96 -1.32
N ASP A 132 0.86 8.64 -1.71
CA ASP A 132 0.68 9.17 -3.06
C ASP A 132 0.68 10.70 -2.93
N PHE A 133 1.57 11.39 -3.62
CA PHE A 133 1.67 12.84 -3.62
C PHE A 133 1.73 13.36 -5.04
N LYS A 134 0.91 14.36 -5.35
CA LYS A 134 0.85 15.01 -6.67
C LYS A 134 0.71 16.51 -6.50
N ALA A 135 1.59 17.27 -7.13
CA ALA A 135 1.54 18.72 -7.12
C ALA A 135 1.75 19.29 -8.53
N LYS A 136 1.02 20.35 -8.87
CA LYS A 136 1.17 21.10 -10.12
C LYS A 136 1.36 22.57 -9.81
N ILE A 137 2.55 23.09 -10.14
CA ILE A 137 2.97 24.47 -9.87
C ILE A 137 3.46 25.08 -11.18
N ALA A 138 2.82 26.16 -11.63
CA ALA A 138 3.25 26.93 -12.80
C ALA A 138 3.52 26.09 -14.07
N GLY A 139 2.72 25.05 -14.32
CA GLY A 139 2.88 24.16 -15.49
C GLY A 139 3.87 23.00 -15.29
N VAL A 140 4.56 22.95 -14.15
CA VAL A 140 5.38 21.81 -13.72
C VAL A 140 4.55 20.90 -12.84
N GLY A 141 4.48 19.60 -13.16
CA GLY A 141 3.86 18.57 -12.35
C GLY A 141 4.91 17.69 -11.68
N ILE A 142 4.76 17.42 -10.39
CA ILE A 142 5.57 16.49 -9.61
C ILE A 142 4.64 15.43 -9.04
N GLU A 143 5.00 14.17 -9.19
CA GLU A 143 4.29 13.04 -8.58
C GLU A 143 5.30 12.15 -7.85
N LEU A 144 4.93 11.67 -6.67
CA LEU A 144 5.73 10.78 -5.82
C LEU A 144 4.84 9.67 -5.27
N ILE A 145 5.35 8.45 -5.30
CA ILE A 145 4.72 7.26 -4.73
C ILE A 145 5.72 6.59 -3.82
N HIS A 146 5.26 6.22 -2.63
CA HIS A 146 5.99 5.41 -1.67
C HIS A 146 5.05 4.35 -1.12
N SER A 147 5.40 3.07 -1.24
CA SER A 147 4.50 1.97 -0.87
C SER A 147 4.31 1.80 0.64
N ASN A 148 5.39 1.88 1.42
CA ASN A 148 5.34 1.65 2.86
C ASN A 148 6.43 2.44 3.62
N PHE A 149 6.05 3.45 4.40
CA PHE A 149 6.98 4.23 5.24
C PHE A 149 7.47 3.50 6.50
N LYS A 150 6.87 2.36 6.85
CA LYS A 150 7.29 1.61 8.04
C LYS A 150 8.63 0.89 7.84
N GLU A 151 9.03 0.69 6.59
CA GLU A 151 10.24 -0.05 6.21
C GLU A 151 11.26 0.87 5.53
N ALA A 152 12.54 0.55 5.73
CA ALA A 152 13.63 1.23 5.04
C ALA A 152 13.71 0.85 3.55
N SER A 153 13.22 -0.34 3.19
CA SER A 153 13.16 -0.88 1.83
C SER A 153 11.70 -1.10 1.40
N PRO A 154 10.94 -0.03 1.10
CA PRO A 154 9.59 -0.16 0.57
C PRO A 154 9.58 -0.92 -0.76
N GLY A 155 8.60 -1.80 -0.96
CA GLY A 155 8.41 -2.52 -2.23
C GLY A 155 8.43 -1.58 -3.43
N VAL A 156 7.54 -0.59 -3.53
CA VAL A 156 7.54 0.40 -4.64
C VAL A 156 7.93 1.81 -4.18
N ILE A 157 8.88 2.43 -4.89
CA ILE A 157 9.11 3.88 -4.91
C ILE A 157 9.02 4.39 -6.35
N GLY A 158 8.22 5.43 -6.57
CA GLY A 158 8.08 6.09 -7.85
C GLY A 158 8.19 7.59 -7.75
N MET A 159 8.82 8.21 -8.74
CA MET A 159 8.81 9.65 -8.93
C MET A 159 8.56 10.01 -10.39
N ARG A 160 7.88 11.13 -10.60
CA ARG A 160 7.68 11.70 -11.92
C ARG A 160 7.77 13.21 -11.86
N SER A 161 8.42 13.79 -12.87
CA SER A 161 8.38 15.21 -13.15
C SER A 161 7.85 15.43 -14.56
N SER A 162 6.98 16.42 -14.73
CA SER A 162 6.33 16.73 -16.01
C SER A 162 6.26 18.24 -16.24
N LEU A 163 6.25 18.64 -17.51
CA LEU A 163 6.14 20.01 -17.95
C LEU A 163 5.05 20.11 -19.02
N GLY A 164 4.13 21.05 -18.85
CA GLY A 164 3.18 21.44 -19.89
C GLY A 164 3.89 22.26 -20.96
N ILE A 165 3.96 21.74 -22.18
CA ILE A 165 4.59 22.43 -23.34
C ILE A 165 3.53 23.26 -24.07
N LEU A 166 2.33 22.70 -24.24
CA LEU A 166 1.16 23.35 -24.84
C LEU A 166 -0.07 23.07 -23.97
N PRO A 167 -1.20 23.80 -24.14
CA PRO A 167 -2.41 23.61 -23.33
C PRO A 167 -2.93 22.16 -23.27
N LYS A 168 -2.57 21.32 -24.25
CA LYS A 168 -2.91 19.90 -24.30
C LYS A 168 -1.71 18.98 -24.44
N LEU A 169 -0.46 19.48 -24.42
CA LEU A 169 0.73 18.65 -24.60
C LEU A 169 1.61 18.74 -23.36
N SER A 170 1.94 17.59 -22.78
CA SER A 170 2.89 17.50 -21.68
C SER A 170 3.99 16.50 -21.99
N ALA A 171 5.21 16.84 -21.55
CA ALA A 171 6.32 15.90 -21.51
C ALA A 171 6.65 15.57 -20.06
N GLY A 172 7.12 14.37 -19.78
CA GLY A 172 7.62 14.07 -18.44
C GLY A 172 8.48 12.83 -18.36
N ILE A 173 9.28 12.81 -17.30
CA ILE A 173 10.25 11.78 -16.97
C ILE A 173 9.73 11.07 -15.72
N SER A 174 9.72 9.75 -15.76
CA SER A 174 9.35 8.93 -14.62
C SER A 174 10.49 7.98 -14.26
N TYR A 175 10.70 7.79 -12.98
CA TYR A 175 11.64 6.82 -12.42
C TYR A 175 10.92 6.01 -11.36
N VAL A 176 10.98 4.69 -11.45
CA VAL A 176 10.37 3.77 -10.49
C VAL A 176 11.35 2.67 -10.17
N THR A 177 11.49 2.36 -8.89
CA THR A 177 12.31 1.27 -8.41
C THR A 177 11.52 0.38 -7.48
N ASP A 178 11.88 -0.88 -7.50
CA ASP A 178 11.47 -1.85 -6.50
C ASP A 178 12.69 -2.12 -5.61
N LEU A 179 12.59 -1.84 -4.31
CA LEU A 179 13.69 -2.05 -3.37
C LEU A 179 13.64 -3.42 -2.70
N ASP A 180 12.52 -4.12 -2.81
CA ASP A 180 12.33 -5.44 -2.24
C ASP A 180 11.53 -6.32 -3.21
N GLN A 181 12.26 -6.94 -4.13
CA GLN A 181 11.71 -7.82 -5.16
C GLN A 181 11.11 -9.11 -4.57
N ASN A 182 11.45 -9.42 -3.32
CA ASN A 182 11.06 -10.64 -2.63
C ASN A 182 9.89 -10.40 -1.66
N ALA A 183 9.55 -9.15 -1.33
CA ALA A 183 8.45 -8.80 -0.42
C ALA A 183 7.09 -9.42 -0.77
N GLY A 184 6.87 -9.82 -2.03
CA GLY A 184 5.66 -10.51 -2.46
C GLY A 184 5.67 -12.02 -2.24
N LEU A 185 6.76 -12.57 -1.73
CA LEU A 185 6.97 -13.99 -1.51
C LEU A 185 7.06 -14.28 -0.01
N LYS A 186 6.61 -15.47 0.38
CA LYS A 186 6.67 -15.91 1.77
C LYS A 186 8.12 -16.18 2.17
N ASP A 187 8.52 -15.65 3.30
CA ASP A 187 9.82 -15.84 3.95
C ASP A 187 9.50 -16.08 5.44
N SER A 188 9.59 -17.34 5.85
CA SER A 188 9.13 -17.80 7.18
C SER A 188 10.18 -17.64 8.26
N ASP A 189 11.45 -17.74 7.91
CA ASP A 189 12.58 -17.70 8.83
C ASP A 189 13.28 -16.32 8.85
N GLY A 190 12.92 -15.44 7.92
CA GLY A 190 13.30 -14.02 7.89
C GLY A 190 14.68 -13.79 7.30
N ASP A 191 15.17 -14.69 6.45
CA ASP A 191 16.51 -14.63 5.87
C ASP A 191 16.59 -13.81 4.57
N THR A 192 15.46 -13.23 4.13
CA THR A 192 15.25 -12.45 2.89
C THR A 192 15.27 -13.26 1.60
N TYR A 193 15.36 -14.59 1.73
CA TYR A 193 15.25 -15.56 0.66
C TYR A 193 13.85 -16.19 0.68
N PRO A 194 13.13 -16.23 -0.45
CA PRO A 194 11.78 -16.77 -0.46
C PRO A 194 11.73 -18.28 -0.17
N ASP A 195 10.79 -18.70 0.70
CA ASP A 195 10.50 -20.10 1.06
C ASP A 195 10.39 -21.03 -0.18
N TYR A 196 9.91 -20.48 -1.30
CA TYR A 196 9.71 -21.25 -2.54
C TYR A 196 11.02 -21.66 -3.21
N TYR A 197 12.06 -20.85 -3.07
CA TYR A 197 13.39 -21.10 -3.63
C TYR A 197 14.37 -21.62 -2.57
N ASP A 198 14.01 -21.49 -1.30
CA ASP A 198 14.80 -21.97 -0.18
C ASP A 198 14.70 -23.50 -0.01
N PHE A 199 15.86 -24.15 0.10
CA PHE A 199 15.95 -25.58 0.43
C PHE A 199 15.74 -25.85 1.92
N TYR A 200 15.93 -24.85 2.77
CA TYR A 200 15.79 -24.90 4.23
C TYR A 200 14.91 -23.75 4.77
N PRO A 201 13.62 -23.67 4.36
CA PRO A 201 12.70 -22.55 4.66
C PRO A 201 12.34 -22.34 6.16
N ASP A 202 12.97 -23.10 7.05
CA ASP A 202 12.81 -23.01 8.51
C ASP A 202 14.17 -22.67 9.20
N ASP A 203 15.26 -22.43 8.46
CA ASP A 203 16.62 -22.20 8.96
C ASP A 203 17.26 -20.95 8.34
N SER A 204 17.14 -19.82 9.05
CA SER A 204 17.58 -18.50 8.56
C SER A 204 19.07 -18.32 8.34
N LEU A 205 19.88 -19.35 8.58
CA LEU A 205 21.31 -19.36 8.30
C LEU A 205 21.67 -20.05 6.99
N ARG A 206 20.70 -20.69 6.32
CA ARG A 206 20.93 -21.55 5.16
C ARG A 206 19.82 -21.39 4.14
N TYR A 207 20.19 -20.93 2.95
CA TYR A 207 19.25 -20.84 1.82
C TYR A 207 19.65 -21.71 0.61
N ASP A 208 20.91 -22.19 0.55
CA ASP A 208 21.39 -23.07 -0.52
C ASP A 208 21.86 -24.43 0.03
N GLY A 209 21.55 -25.49 -0.72
CA GLY A 209 22.07 -26.84 -0.47
C GLY A 209 23.37 -27.13 -1.22
N LEU A 210 23.99 -26.12 -1.85
CA LEU A 210 25.18 -26.32 -2.69
C LEU A 210 26.41 -26.64 -1.86
N ALA A 211 26.51 -26.08 -0.64
CA ALA A 211 27.58 -26.41 0.29
C ALA A 211 27.53 -27.89 0.74
N ASP A 212 26.34 -28.43 0.99
CA ASP A 212 26.16 -29.84 1.38
C ASP A 212 26.30 -30.78 0.17
N ALA A 213 25.88 -30.34 -1.02
CA ALA A 213 26.00 -31.11 -2.26
C ALA A 213 27.43 -31.17 -2.80
N GLN A 214 28.39 -30.36 -2.35
CA GLN A 214 29.81 -30.54 -2.73
C GLN A 214 30.49 -31.65 -1.92
N ASP A 215 30.09 -31.85 -0.66
CA ASP A 215 30.66 -32.87 0.23
C ASP A 215 30.27 -34.30 -0.23
N ASP A 216 29.08 -34.45 -0.84
CA ASP A 216 28.57 -35.73 -1.35
C ASP A 216 29.26 -36.22 -2.65
N TRP A 217 30.04 -35.39 -3.34
CA TRP A 217 30.74 -35.76 -4.58
C TRP A 217 32.25 -35.99 -4.38
N GLU A 218 32.77 -35.78 -3.17
CA GLU A 218 34.17 -36.06 -2.81
C GLU A 218 34.39 -37.47 -2.19
N VAL A 219 33.41 -38.38 -2.31
CA VAL A 219 33.50 -39.81 -1.89
C VAL A 219 33.88 -40.78 -3.01
#